data_AF-A0AA39G8P8-F1
#
_entry.id   AF-A0AA39G8P8-F1
#
_cell.length_a   1.000
_cell.length_b   1.000
_cell.length_c   1.000
_cell.angle_alpha   90.00
_cell.angle_beta   90.00
_cell.angle_gamma   90.00
#
_symmetry.space_group_name_H-M   'P 1'
#
loop_
_entity.id
_entity.type
_entity.pdbx_description
1 polymer ?
#
loop_
_entity_poly.entity_id
_entity_poly.type
_entity_poly.pdbx_seq_one_letter_code
_entity_poly.pdbx_strand_id
1 'polypeptide(L)'
;MASLLLNQENITIKIPSYEIIDGVTYYIIEVKVDDVNWTLKHRYNEFAELHEILVSEHCVEKDLLPPKKLIGNKNESFIEKRRVGLAIYLNSVYNYLKKTMPRELALFLDLHVYDIFFLLQNMALNFFIEGDSLLESTKKYNFTPIQLYAISERLKQPCPLLEVMDKKFDFSHILDVNSHLNTLVIDGSPHLYGTINKIYGMGNLRDTVKILQVHHTKLKNIVELAMCEEVHKRIENANDSHVWLKVTLLDLSNNCIEIIDEAIKLMPHIESLILTNNHLSEISNVTLLPRLSQLHLGSNCFTHLPDNLYTKLGNIVYIDMSQNKLTSLISFSKLYSLEWLDVSCNAIENIDEVKNIGSLPCLENLRLTGNPVSTIIDYRVKVLVPFGKRAADICLDNEKPNQKELDTVAVLQALRIAREGKSPTFNAADSSLFAAEIPSA
;
A
#
# COMPACT_ATOMS: atom_id res chain seq x y z
N MET A 1 9.97 -18.23 -4.85
CA MET A 1 10.39 -17.83 -6.20
C MET A 1 11.38 -18.86 -6.67
N ALA A 2 11.36 -19.23 -7.94
CA ALA A 2 12.37 -20.11 -8.50
C ALA A 2 13.74 -19.42 -8.45
N SER A 3 14.79 -20.22 -8.28
CA SER A 3 16.17 -19.80 -8.52
C SER A 3 16.79 -20.82 -9.46
N LEU A 4 16.57 -20.62 -10.75
CA LEU A 4 17.07 -21.50 -11.79
C LEU A 4 18.58 -21.56 -11.75
N LEU A 5 19.26 -20.45 -11.44
CA LEU A 5 20.73 -20.40 -11.31
C LEU A 5 21.28 -21.42 -10.30
N LEU A 6 20.55 -21.67 -9.21
CA LEU A 6 20.93 -22.64 -8.18
C LEU A 6 20.34 -24.05 -8.42
N ASN A 7 19.29 -24.15 -9.24
CA ASN A 7 18.46 -25.35 -9.39
C ASN A 7 18.27 -25.81 -10.84
N GLN A 8 19.26 -25.57 -11.72
CA GLN A 8 19.15 -25.91 -13.15
C GLN A 8 18.86 -27.40 -13.41
N GLU A 9 19.25 -28.28 -12.48
CA GLU A 9 19.02 -29.72 -12.55
C GLU A 9 17.64 -30.16 -12.01
N ASN A 10 16.92 -29.26 -11.32
CA ASN A 10 15.65 -29.53 -10.65
C ASN A 10 14.46 -28.79 -11.30
N ILE A 11 14.44 -28.70 -12.64
CA ILE A 11 13.25 -28.25 -13.37
C ILE A 11 12.44 -29.44 -13.88
N THR A 12 11.14 -29.27 -14.00
CA THR A 12 10.25 -30.18 -14.73
C THR A 12 9.29 -29.36 -15.57
N ILE A 13 9.18 -29.69 -16.85
CA ILE A 13 8.26 -29.04 -17.79
C ILE A 13 7.31 -30.10 -18.34
N LYS A 14 6.01 -29.88 -18.14
CA LYS A 14 4.94 -30.77 -18.60
C LYS A 14 3.92 -29.98 -19.39
N ILE A 15 3.16 -30.66 -20.24
CA ILE A 15 1.99 -30.08 -20.91
C ILE A 15 0.79 -30.98 -20.59
N PRO A 16 0.22 -30.96 -19.37
CA PRO A 16 -0.78 -31.95 -18.94
C PRO A 16 -2.05 -31.98 -19.80
N SER A 17 -2.47 -30.83 -20.32
CA SER A 17 -3.76 -30.67 -20.99
C SER A 17 -3.71 -29.57 -22.05
N TYR A 18 -4.84 -29.36 -22.73
CA TYR A 18 -5.07 -28.24 -23.62
C TYR A 18 -6.49 -27.71 -23.40
N GLU A 19 -6.72 -26.46 -23.80
CA GLU A 19 -8.02 -25.79 -23.73
C GLU A 19 -8.34 -25.17 -25.09
N ILE A 20 -9.63 -24.99 -25.38
CA ILE A 20 -10.08 -24.29 -26.59
C ILE A 20 -10.83 -23.04 -26.17
N ILE A 21 -10.29 -21.88 -26.54
CA ILE A 21 -10.86 -20.57 -26.25
C ILE A 21 -11.09 -19.88 -27.60
N ASP A 22 -12.33 -19.48 -27.89
CA ASP A 22 -12.72 -18.85 -29.15
C ASP A 22 -12.25 -19.59 -30.41
N GLY A 23 -12.30 -20.93 -30.35
CA GLY A 23 -11.91 -21.81 -31.46
C GLY A 23 -10.40 -21.95 -31.66
N VAL A 24 -9.60 -21.43 -30.72
CA VAL A 24 -8.14 -21.48 -30.71
C VAL A 24 -7.66 -22.44 -29.62
N THR A 25 -6.77 -23.36 -29.98
CA THR A 25 -6.19 -24.33 -29.04
C THR A 25 -4.99 -23.74 -28.29
N TYR A 26 -5.08 -23.76 -26.97
CA TYR A 26 -4.02 -23.40 -26.04
C TYR A 26 -3.52 -24.64 -25.32
N TYR A 27 -2.21 -24.83 -25.30
CA TYR A 27 -1.55 -25.90 -24.56
C TYR A 27 -1.20 -25.41 -23.16
N ILE A 28 -1.65 -26.14 -22.15
CA ILE A 28 -1.42 -25.81 -20.75
C ILE A 28 -0.06 -26.37 -20.37
N ILE A 29 0.90 -25.50 -20.06
CA ILE A 29 2.26 -25.88 -19.69
C ILE A 29 2.41 -25.70 -18.18
N GLU A 30 2.85 -26.74 -17.50
CA GLU A 30 3.25 -26.71 -16.09
C GLU A 30 4.77 -26.69 -16.00
N VAL A 31 5.29 -25.67 -15.34
CA VAL A 31 6.71 -25.55 -15.02
C VAL A 31 6.88 -25.67 -13.52
N LYS A 32 7.80 -26.52 -13.09
CA LYS A 32 8.20 -26.68 -11.69
C LYS A 32 9.71 -26.51 -11.58
N VAL A 33 10.18 -25.55 -10.80
CA VAL A 33 11.58 -25.39 -10.42
C VAL A 33 11.66 -25.59 -8.91
N ASP A 34 12.28 -26.69 -8.50
CA ASP A 34 12.35 -27.10 -7.09
C ASP A 34 10.93 -27.12 -6.45
N ASP A 35 10.68 -26.39 -5.37
CA ASP A 35 9.36 -26.34 -4.71
C ASP A 35 8.36 -25.36 -5.35
N VAL A 36 8.77 -24.59 -6.36
CA VAL A 36 7.95 -23.58 -7.01
C VAL A 36 7.38 -24.12 -8.30
N ASN A 37 6.06 -24.04 -8.48
CA ASN A 37 5.40 -24.36 -9.74
C ASN A 37 4.47 -23.24 -10.20
N TRP A 38 4.27 -23.18 -11.51
CA TRP A 38 3.30 -22.31 -12.15
C TRP A 38 2.79 -22.93 -13.45
N THR A 39 1.71 -22.36 -13.95
CA THR A 39 1.06 -22.80 -15.18
C THR A 39 0.92 -21.61 -16.13
N LEU A 40 1.23 -21.84 -17.39
CA LEU A 40 1.07 -20.87 -18.47
C LEU A 40 0.43 -21.53 -19.70
N LYS A 41 0.01 -20.70 -20.67
CA LYS A 41 -0.72 -21.18 -21.85
C LYS A 41 -0.10 -20.61 -23.12
N HIS A 42 0.27 -21.48 -24.05
CA HIS A 42 0.73 -21.06 -25.38
C HIS A 42 -0.03 -21.79 -26.48
N ARG A 43 -0.23 -21.10 -27.59
CA ARG A 43 -0.74 -21.69 -28.83
C ARG A 43 0.43 -22.24 -29.63
N TYR A 44 0.15 -23.17 -30.53
CA TYR A 44 1.19 -23.77 -31.37
C TYR A 44 2.04 -22.74 -32.14
N ASN A 45 1.44 -21.63 -32.59
CA ASN A 45 2.19 -20.60 -33.32
C ASN A 45 3.29 -19.96 -32.47
N GLU A 46 3.07 -19.80 -31.17
CA GLU A 46 4.07 -19.24 -30.25
C GLU A 46 5.24 -20.22 -30.06
N PHE A 47 4.99 -21.55 -30.06
CA PHE A 47 6.07 -22.54 -30.12
C PHE A 47 6.88 -22.45 -31.41
N ALA A 48 6.22 -22.19 -32.54
CA ALA A 48 6.87 -22.07 -33.83
C ALA A 48 7.74 -20.81 -33.91
N GLU A 49 7.23 -19.67 -33.42
CA GLU A 49 7.98 -18.41 -33.32
C GLU A 49 9.21 -18.56 -32.43
N LEU A 50 9.06 -19.18 -31.25
CA LEU A 50 10.22 -19.53 -30.40
C LEU A 50 11.22 -20.41 -31.15
N HIS A 51 10.75 -21.48 -31.80
CA HIS A 51 11.63 -22.44 -32.48
C HIS A 51 12.45 -21.79 -33.61
N GLU A 52 11.84 -20.89 -34.39
CA GLU A 52 12.53 -20.14 -35.44
C GLU A 52 13.71 -19.32 -34.90
N ILE A 53 13.53 -18.68 -33.74
CA ILE A 53 14.60 -17.93 -33.07
C ILE A 53 15.67 -18.91 -32.54
N LEU A 54 15.27 -19.98 -31.84
CA LEU A 54 16.21 -20.93 -31.27
C LEU A 54 17.05 -21.67 -32.32
N VAL A 55 16.48 -21.95 -33.50
CA VAL A 55 17.21 -22.53 -34.64
C VAL A 55 18.23 -21.55 -35.20
N SER A 56 17.85 -20.28 -35.36
CA SER A 56 18.68 -19.28 -36.03
C SER A 56 19.81 -18.75 -35.13
N GLU A 57 19.55 -18.60 -33.82
CA GLU A 57 20.46 -17.93 -32.89
C GLU A 57 21.14 -18.89 -31.89
N HIS A 58 20.55 -20.07 -31.66
CA HIS A 58 21.00 -21.01 -30.62
C HIS A 58 21.27 -22.43 -31.12
N CYS A 59 21.35 -22.65 -32.43
CA CYS A 59 21.71 -23.93 -33.05
C CYS A 59 20.80 -25.11 -32.65
N VAL A 60 19.53 -24.86 -32.29
CA VAL A 60 18.57 -25.93 -32.06
C VAL A 60 18.25 -26.66 -33.37
N GLU A 61 18.08 -27.98 -33.31
CA GLU A 61 17.78 -28.80 -34.49
C GLU A 61 16.45 -28.41 -35.15
N LYS A 62 16.46 -28.21 -36.48
CA LYS A 62 15.31 -27.73 -37.25
C LYS A 62 14.07 -28.63 -37.14
N ASP A 63 14.27 -29.94 -37.13
CA ASP A 63 13.18 -30.93 -37.20
C ASP A 63 12.61 -31.33 -35.84
N LEU A 64 13.07 -30.68 -34.74
CA LEU A 64 12.66 -31.02 -33.39
C LEU A 64 11.19 -30.65 -33.08
N LEU A 65 10.68 -29.57 -33.69
CA LEU A 65 9.32 -29.10 -33.47
C LEU A 65 8.31 -29.98 -34.23
N PRO A 66 7.23 -30.49 -33.59
CA PRO A 66 6.18 -31.24 -34.27
C PRO A 66 5.57 -30.42 -35.42
N PRO A 67 5.33 -30.99 -36.61
CA PRO A 67 4.98 -30.20 -37.79
C PRO A 67 3.59 -29.54 -37.74
N LYS A 68 3.45 -28.44 -38.48
CA LYS A 68 2.15 -27.82 -38.78
C LYS A 68 1.30 -28.79 -39.60
N LYS A 69 -0.02 -28.77 -39.36
CA LYS A 69 -1.01 -29.54 -40.11
C LYS A 69 -2.08 -28.57 -40.59
N LEU A 70 -2.31 -28.54 -41.90
CA LEU A 70 -3.22 -27.57 -42.53
C LEU A 70 -4.68 -28.04 -42.52
N ILE A 71 -4.91 -29.36 -42.59
CA ILE A 71 -6.25 -29.97 -42.67
C ILE A 71 -6.47 -30.88 -41.46
N GLY A 72 -7.62 -30.75 -40.78
CA GLY A 72 -7.94 -31.57 -39.60
C GLY A 72 -7.09 -31.25 -38.37
N ASN A 73 -6.59 -30.02 -38.28
CA ASN A 73 -5.83 -29.50 -37.13
C ASN A 73 -6.68 -29.32 -35.87
N LYS A 74 -8.01 -29.32 -36.01
CA LYS A 74 -8.99 -29.29 -34.91
C LYS A 74 -9.42 -30.67 -34.43
N ASN A 75 -8.93 -31.76 -35.05
CA ASN A 75 -9.28 -33.11 -34.61
C ASN A 75 -8.66 -33.38 -33.23
N GLU A 76 -9.47 -33.84 -32.29
CA GLU A 76 -9.08 -34.10 -30.91
C GLU A 76 -7.86 -35.03 -30.79
N SER A 77 -7.87 -36.15 -31.54
CA SER A 77 -6.75 -37.11 -31.57
C SER A 77 -5.45 -36.48 -32.07
N PHE A 78 -5.56 -35.50 -32.97
CA PHE A 78 -4.40 -34.78 -33.50
C PHE A 78 -3.89 -33.73 -32.51
N ILE A 79 -4.78 -32.98 -31.86
CA ILE A 79 -4.43 -32.02 -30.82
C ILE A 79 -3.69 -32.73 -29.70
N GLU A 80 -4.19 -33.90 -29.28
CA GLU A 80 -3.58 -34.70 -28.22
C GLU A 80 -2.21 -35.26 -28.61
N LYS A 81 -2.08 -35.80 -29.83
CA LYS A 81 -0.78 -36.23 -30.37
C LYS A 81 0.22 -35.06 -30.41
N ARG A 82 -0.25 -33.87 -30.79
CA ARG A 82 0.58 -32.66 -30.81
C ARG A 82 0.96 -32.20 -29.41
N ARG A 83 0.06 -32.24 -28.43
CA ARG A 83 0.34 -31.93 -27.02
C ARG A 83 1.52 -32.76 -26.50
N VAL A 84 1.47 -34.07 -26.72
CA VAL A 84 2.57 -34.99 -26.34
C VAL A 84 3.87 -34.64 -27.07
N GLY A 85 3.80 -34.38 -28.38
CA GLY A 85 4.96 -33.97 -29.17
C GLY A 85 5.59 -32.65 -28.70
N LEU A 86 4.77 -31.66 -28.35
CA LEU A 86 5.23 -30.37 -27.82
C LEU A 86 5.89 -30.53 -26.44
N ALA A 87 5.39 -31.45 -25.60
CA ALA A 87 6.00 -31.74 -24.31
C ALA A 87 7.40 -32.35 -24.47
N ILE A 88 7.57 -33.28 -25.42
CA ILE A 88 8.88 -33.86 -25.75
C ILE A 88 9.82 -32.79 -26.30
N TYR A 89 9.35 -32.00 -27.27
CA TYR A 89 10.09 -30.87 -27.86
C TYR A 89 10.64 -29.93 -26.78
N LEU A 90 9.77 -29.44 -25.89
CA LEU A 90 10.15 -28.44 -24.90
C LEU A 90 11.16 -28.98 -23.88
N ASN A 91 11.04 -30.25 -23.48
CA ASN A 91 12.05 -30.91 -22.63
C ASN A 91 13.39 -31.09 -23.36
N SER A 92 13.39 -31.46 -24.64
CA SER A 92 14.62 -31.57 -25.43
C SER A 92 15.33 -30.22 -25.59
N VAL A 93 14.57 -29.17 -25.92
CA VAL A 93 15.07 -27.79 -26.03
C VAL A 93 15.66 -27.32 -24.70
N TYR A 94 14.92 -27.50 -23.60
CA TYR A 94 15.42 -27.13 -22.28
C TYR A 94 16.72 -27.87 -21.94
N ASN A 95 16.77 -29.20 -22.09
CA ASN A 95 17.97 -29.96 -21.75
C ASN A 95 19.19 -29.56 -22.57
N TYR A 96 19.00 -29.15 -23.82
CA TYR A 96 20.06 -28.63 -24.68
C TYR A 96 20.53 -27.24 -24.22
N LEU A 97 19.59 -26.36 -23.87
CA LEU A 97 19.87 -24.94 -23.60
C LEU A 97 20.01 -24.59 -22.12
N LYS A 98 19.79 -25.50 -21.16
CA LYS A 98 19.72 -25.17 -19.71
C LYS A 98 20.94 -24.44 -19.15
N LYS A 99 22.11 -24.59 -19.78
CA LYS A 99 23.34 -23.89 -19.39
C LYS A 99 23.40 -22.44 -19.87
N THR A 100 22.94 -22.17 -21.08
CA THR A 100 22.94 -20.82 -21.68
C THR A 100 21.66 -20.07 -21.40
N MET A 101 20.56 -20.81 -21.20
CA MET A 101 19.20 -20.38 -20.93
C MET A 101 18.82 -19.09 -21.68
N PRO A 102 18.64 -19.16 -23.01
CA PRO A 102 18.31 -17.98 -23.81
C PRO A 102 17.08 -17.26 -23.28
N ARG A 103 17.09 -15.93 -23.41
CA ARG A 103 16.05 -15.07 -22.82
C ARG A 103 14.68 -15.36 -23.43
N GLU A 104 14.63 -15.71 -24.71
CA GLU A 104 13.41 -16.05 -25.45
C GLU A 104 12.76 -17.30 -24.88
N LEU A 105 13.55 -18.33 -24.58
CA LEU A 105 13.07 -19.53 -23.90
C LEU A 105 12.65 -19.21 -22.46
N ALA A 106 13.36 -18.31 -21.77
CA ALA A 106 13.01 -17.90 -20.42
C ALA A 106 11.69 -17.12 -20.36
N LEU A 107 11.46 -16.23 -21.33
CA LEU A 107 10.19 -15.52 -21.50
C LEU A 107 9.06 -16.49 -21.83
N PHE A 108 9.29 -17.44 -22.76
CA PHE A 108 8.31 -18.46 -23.13
C PHE A 108 7.91 -19.38 -21.96
N LEU A 109 8.74 -19.49 -20.92
CA LEU A 109 8.43 -20.28 -19.73
C LEU A 109 7.95 -19.43 -18.55
N ASP A 110 7.66 -18.13 -18.75
CA ASP A 110 7.34 -17.16 -17.70
C ASP A 110 8.39 -17.07 -16.57
N LEU A 111 9.64 -17.45 -16.85
CA LEU A 111 10.72 -17.35 -15.85
C LEU A 111 10.94 -15.90 -15.43
N HIS A 112 10.71 -14.93 -16.30
CA HIS A 112 10.78 -13.52 -15.94
C HIS A 112 9.74 -13.05 -14.90
N VAL A 113 8.73 -13.88 -14.60
CA VAL A 113 7.74 -13.64 -13.54
C VAL A 113 8.05 -14.44 -12.29
N TYR A 114 8.54 -15.67 -12.44
CA TYR A 114 8.66 -16.65 -11.35
C TYR A 114 10.09 -16.99 -10.94
N ASP A 115 11.11 -16.56 -11.70
CA ASP A 115 12.53 -16.76 -11.43
C ASP A 115 13.22 -15.46 -11.03
N ILE A 116 14.06 -15.52 -10.00
CA ILE A 116 14.77 -14.37 -9.45
C ILE A 116 15.63 -13.69 -10.50
N PHE A 117 16.39 -14.45 -11.29
CA PHE A 117 17.37 -13.88 -12.20
C PHE A 117 16.69 -13.14 -13.36
N PHE A 118 15.73 -13.80 -14.03
CA PHE A 118 15.04 -13.21 -15.17
C PHE A 118 14.10 -12.06 -14.77
N LEU A 119 13.51 -12.12 -13.57
CA LEU A 119 12.74 -10.99 -13.03
C LEU A 119 13.63 -9.75 -12.88
N LEU A 120 14.82 -9.91 -12.31
CA LEU A 120 15.75 -8.80 -12.10
C LEU A 120 16.33 -8.28 -13.41
N GLN A 121 16.59 -9.14 -14.40
CA GLN A 121 16.99 -8.67 -15.74
C GLN A 121 15.91 -7.77 -16.36
N ASN A 122 14.63 -8.15 -16.24
CA ASN A 122 13.54 -7.31 -16.72
C ASN A 122 13.46 -5.97 -15.98
N MET A 123 13.64 -5.98 -14.66
CA MET A 123 13.68 -4.74 -13.88
C MET A 123 14.86 -3.86 -14.27
N ALA A 124 16.05 -4.44 -14.44
CA ALA A 124 17.25 -3.73 -14.87
C ALA A 124 17.05 -3.10 -16.25
N LEU A 125 16.48 -3.85 -17.21
CA LEU A 125 16.15 -3.32 -18.54
C LEU A 125 15.18 -2.14 -18.46
N ASN A 126 14.13 -2.26 -17.65
CA ASN A 126 13.16 -1.18 -17.49
C ASN A 126 13.81 0.06 -16.88
N PHE A 127 14.67 -0.09 -15.86
CA PHE A 127 15.40 1.03 -15.28
C PHE A 127 16.48 1.60 -16.20
N PHE A 128 17.10 0.79 -17.05
CA PHE A 128 17.99 1.29 -18.09
C PHE A 128 17.27 2.20 -19.08
N ILE A 129 16.00 1.89 -19.42
CA ILE A 129 15.21 2.66 -20.39
C ILE A 129 14.56 3.89 -19.74
N GLU A 130 14.00 3.73 -18.53
CA GLU A 130 13.08 4.71 -17.92
C GLU A 130 13.60 5.30 -16.59
N GLY A 131 14.73 4.81 -16.08
CA GLY A 131 15.27 5.15 -14.75
C GLY A 131 15.57 6.63 -14.60
N ASP A 132 16.23 7.26 -15.56
CA ASP A 132 16.54 8.70 -15.50
C ASP A 132 15.27 9.54 -15.41
N SER A 133 14.27 9.25 -16.25
CA SER A 133 12.97 9.93 -16.23
C SER A 133 12.23 9.72 -14.90
N LEU A 134 12.33 8.53 -14.30
CA LEU A 134 11.76 8.21 -13.00
C LEU A 134 12.40 9.05 -11.88
N LEU A 135 13.73 9.19 -11.93
CA LEU A 135 14.53 9.89 -10.93
C LEU A 135 14.45 11.42 -11.08
N GLU A 136 14.21 11.95 -12.28
CA GLU A 136 13.99 13.38 -12.52
C GLU A 136 12.58 13.83 -12.14
N SER A 137 11.59 12.94 -12.19
CA SER A 137 10.19 13.26 -11.94
C SER A 137 9.78 13.03 -10.49
N THR A 138 9.30 11.82 -10.17
CA THR A 138 8.60 11.52 -8.92
C THR A 138 9.51 10.93 -7.86
N LYS A 139 10.63 10.29 -8.27
CA LYS A 139 11.46 9.44 -7.41
C LYS A 139 10.62 8.44 -6.61
N LYS A 140 9.54 7.95 -7.24
CA LYS A 140 8.55 7.03 -6.68
C LYS A 140 8.55 5.75 -7.50
N TYR A 141 8.71 4.61 -6.85
CA TYR A 141 8.54 3.32 -7.50
C TYR A 141 7.65 2.38 -6.68
N ASN A 142 6.88 1.55 -7.39
CA ASN A 142 6.02 0.53 -6.80
C ASN A 142 6.67 -0.85 -6.98
N PHE A 143 7.14 -1.42 -5.88
CA PHE A 143 7.62 -2.79 -5.83
C PHE A 143 6.52 -3.74 -5.37
N THR A 144 6.53 -4.91 -5.97
CA THR A 144 5.89 -6.08 -5.35
C THR A 144 6.85 -6.67 -4.29
N PRO A 145 6.34 -7.31 -3.22
CA PRO A 145 7.18 -8.01 -2.24
C PRO A 145 8.16 -9.00 -2.87
N ILE A 146 7.78 -9.59 -4.02
CA ILE A 146 8.58 -10.59 -4.70
C ILE A 146 9.77 -9.99 -5.45
N GLN A 147 9.66 -8.74 -5.96
CA GLN A 147 10.79 -8.02 -6.53
C GLN A 147 11.82 -7.67 -5.46
N LEU A 148 11.38 -7.20 -4.29
CA LEU A 148 12.28 -6.93 -3.16
C LEU A 148 12.97 -8.21 -2.65
N TYR A 149 12.21 -9.31 -2.59
CA TYR A 149 12.78 -10.63 -2.31
C TYR A 149 13.87 -11.00 -3.30
N ALA A 150 13.60 -10.86 -4.61
CA ALA A 150 14.56 -11.19 -5.66
C ALA A 150 15.84 -10.34 -5.55
N ILE A 151 15.71 -9.02 -5.34
CA ILE A 151 16.85 -8.10 -5.12
C ILE A 151 17.71 -8.60 -3.95
N SER A 152 17.06 -8.98 -2.85
CA SER A 152 17.74 -9.46 -1.64
C SER A 152 18.49 -10.76 -1.86
N GLU A 153 17.88 -11.71 -2.54
CA GLU A 153 18.52 -12.98 -2.88
C GLU A 153 19.68 -12.78 -3.85
N ARG A 154 19.53 -11.87 -4.81
CA ARG A 154 20.60 -11.52 -5.75
C ARG A 154 21.80 -10.89 -5.06
N LEU A 155 21.59 -10.04 -4.06
CA LEU A 155 22.67 -9.44 -3.26
C LEU A 155 23.49 -10.46 -2.45
N LYS A 156 22.93 -11.65 -2.19
CA LYS A 156 23.63 -12.76 -1.52
C LYS A 156 24.46 -13.62 -2.48
N GLN A 157 24.31 -13.43 -3.79
CA GLN A 157 24.91 -14.26 -4.83
C GLN A 157 26.07 -13.53 -5.53
N PRO A 158 27.10 -14.27 -5.99
CA PRO A 158 28.14 -13.69 -6.85
C PRO A 158 27.53 -13.20 -8.17
N CYS A 159 28.22 -12.27 -8.83
CA CYS A 159 27.78 -11.78 -10.15
C CYS A 159 27.69 -12.96 -11.15
N PRO A 160 26.50 -13.28 -11.69
CA PRO A 160 26.34 -14.41 -12.59
C PRO A 160 26.99 -14.07 -13.94
N LEU A 161 27.61 -15.09 -14.57
CA LEU A 161 28.25 -14.96 -15.89
C LEU A 161 27.28 -14.41 -16.96
N LEU A 162 25.97 -14.68 -16.79
CA LEU A 162 24.89 -14.24 -17.69
C LEU A 162 24.60 -12.73 -17.63
N GLU A 163 24.91 -12.03 -16.54
CA GLU A 163 24.71 -10.56 -16.44
C GLU A 163 25.72 -9.78 -17.30
N VAL A 164 26.86 -10.39 -17.66
CA VAL A 164 28.02 -9.69 -18.25
C VAL A 164 27.89 -9.49 -19.77
N MET A 165 26.89 -10.08 -20.45
CA MET A 165 26.83 -10.06 -21.91
C MET A 165 26.19 -8.79 -22.51
N ASP A 166 25.25 -8.16 -21.83
CA ASP A 166 24.61 -6.92 -22.29
C ASP A 166 24.31 -5.99 -21.10
N LYS A 167 24.93 -4.81 -21.09
CA LYS A 167 24.90 -3.84 -19.99
C LYS A 167 23.49 -3.36 -19.65
N LYS A 168 22.51 -3.48 -20.56
CA LYS A 168 21.12 -3.09 -20.27
C LYS A 168 20.45 -3.99 -19.22
N PHE A 169 20.97 -5.19 -18.99
CA PHE A 169 20.47 -6.13 -17.97
C PHE A 169 21.28 -6.11 -16.68
N ASP A 170 22.22 -5.17 -16.55
CA ASP A 170 23.11 -5.08 -15.40
C ASP A 170 22.32 -4.74 -14.13
N PHE A 171 22.52 -5.53 -13.08
CA PHE A 171 21.85 -5.36 -11.80
C PHE A 171 22.13 -3.98 -11.15
N SER A 172 23.23 -3.32 -11.53
CA SER A 172 23.57 -1.97 -11.05
C SER A 172 22.51 -0.92 -11.37
N HIS A 173 21.72 -1.06 -12.46
CA HIS A 173 20.61 -0.15 -12.74
C HIS A 173 19.54 -0.15 -11.64
N ILE A 174 19.28 -1.33 -11.05
CA ILE A 174 18.35 -1.47 -9.92
C ILE A 174 18.92 -0.79 -8.66
N LEU A 175 20.21 -1.00 -8.39
CA LEU A 175 20.87 -0.40 -7.22
C LEU A 175 20.93 1.12 -7.32
N ASP A 176 21.23 1.64 -8.51
CA ASP A 176 21.29 3.07 -8.78
C ASP A 176 19.92 3.73 -8.53
N VAL A 177 18.85 3.21 -9.15
CA VAL A 177 17.49 3.72 -8.91
C VAL A 177 17.12 3.64 -7.44
N ASN A 178 17.33 2.49 -6.78
CA ASN A 178 17.00 2.30 -5.37
C ASN A 178 17.70 3.31 -4.45
N SER A 179 18.96 3.65 -4.76
CA SER A 179 19.75 4.62 -3.97
C SER A 179 19.29 6.07 -4.11
N HIS A 180 18.30 6.35 -4.96
CA HIS A 180 17.79 7.69 -5.23
C HIS A 180 16.28 7.85 -4.97
N LEU A 181 15.56 6.78 -4.60
CA LEU A 181 14.12 6.83 -4.36
C LEU A 181 13.79 7.66 -3.11
N ASN A 182 12.79 8.53 -3.25
CA ASN A 182 12.21 9.31 -2.16
C ASN A 182 10.91 8.69 -1.65
N THR A 183 10.16 8.04 -2.53
CA THR A 183 8.90 7.36 -2.22
C THR A 183 8.99 5.89 -2.61
N LEU A 184 8.83 5.04 -1.62
CA LEU A 184 8.77 3.59 -1.80
C LEU A 184 7.34 3.12 -1.59
N VAL A 185 6.75 2.52 -2.62
CA VAL A 185 5.46 1.81 -2.50
C VAL A 185 5.74 0.33 -2.58
N ILE A 186 5.14 -0.42 -1.66
CA ILE A 186 5.14 -1.87 -1.65
C ILE A 186 3.69 -2.33 -1.68
N ASP A 187 3.25 -2.85 -2.82
CA ASP A 187 1.90 -3.37 -2.96
C ASP A 187 1.93 -4.89 -3.02
N GLY A 188 1.22 -5.50 -2.07
CA GLY A 188 1.02 -6.94 -2.04
C GLY A 188 0.17 -7.43 -3.20
N SER A 189 0.03 -8.74 -3.29
CA SER A 189 -0.87 -9.36 -4.26
C SER A 189 -1.67 -10.47 -3.58
N PRO A 190 -2.87 -10.80 -4.08
CA PRO A 190 -3.68 -11.89 -3.54
C PRO A 190 -3.00 -13.27 -3.73
N HIS A 191 -1.98 -13.37 -4.59
CA HIS A 191 -1.22 -14.60 -4.82
C HIS A 191 -0.29 -14.94 -3.64
N LEU A 192 0.09 -16.21 -3.51
CA LEU A 192 0.88 -16.77 -2.38
C LEU A 192 2.22 -16.04 -2.09
N TYR A 193 2.68 -15.21 -3.02
CA TYR A 193 3.96 -14.50 -2.99
C TYR A 193 3.83 -13.02 -2.58
N GLY A 194 2.62 -12.52 -2.34
CA GLY A 194 2.35 -11.13 -1.96
C GLY A 194 2.41 -10.81 -0.46
N THR A 195 2.97 -11.71 0.38
CA THR A 195 3.03 -11.51 1.83
C THR A 195 4.34 -10.86 2.29
N ILE A 196 4.26 -10.08 3.37
CA ILE A 196 5.40 -9.34 3.95
C ILE A 196 6.60 -10.23 4.35
N ASN A 197 6.38 -11.52 4.61
CA ASN A 197 7.43 -12.47 5.01
C ASN A 197 8.56 -12.64 3.97
N LYS A 198 8.38 -12.09 2.76
CA LYS A 198 9.37 -12.10 1.68
C LYS A 198 10.03 -10.75 1.44
N ILE A 199 9.66 -9.70 2.16
CA ILE A 199 10.35 -8.41 2.06
C ILE A 199 11.66 -8.51 2.85
N TYR A 200 12.76 -8.42 2.11
CA TYR A 200 14.13 -8.35 2.60
C TYR A 200 14.88 -7.22 1.86
N GLY A 201 16.10 -6.91 2.32
CA GLY A 201 17.09 -6.17 1.54
C GLY A 201 16.71 -4.73 1.19
N MET A 202 16.01 -4.05 2.10
CA MET A 202 15.66 -2.63 1.93
C MET A 202 16.67 -1.67 2.56
N GLY A 203 17.83 -2.12 3.06
CA GLY A 203 18.81 -1.26 3.71
C GLY A 203 19.24 -0.08 2.84
N ASN A 204 19.51 -0.35 1.56
CA ASN A 204 19.89 0.68 0.58
C ASN A 204 18.80 1.73 0.34
N LEU A 205 17.55 1.45 0.72
CA LEU A 205 16.41 2.36 0.59
C LEU A 205 16.21 3.23 1.84
N ARG A 206 16.76 2.84 3.01
CA ARG A 206 16.54 3.54 4.29
C ARG A 206 17.10 4.96 4.30
N ASP A 207 18.20 5.17 3.58
CA ASP A 207 18.94 6.43 3.59
C ASP A 207 18.29 7.54 2.77
N THR A 208 17.36 7.18 1.88
CA THR A 208 16.74 8.13 0.94
C THR A 208 15.22 8.21 1.05
N VAL A 209 14.54 7.13 1.42
CA VAL A 209 13.07 7.06 1.44
C VAL A 209 12.49 7.94 2.54
N LYS A 210 11.66 8.90 2.14
CA LYS A 210 10.87 9.76 3.05
C LYS A 210 9.42 9.34 3.18
N ILE A 211 8.88 8.73 2.13
CA ILE A 211 7.50 8.27 2.07
C ILE A 211 7.53 6.76 1.86
N LEU A 212 7.12 6.01 2.88
CA LEU A 212 7.02 4.56 2.82
C LEU A 212 5.55 4.15 2.84
N GLN A 213 5.10 3.52 1.76
CA GLN A 213 3.73 3.04 1.62
C GLN A 213 3.75 1.52 1.45
N VAL A 214 3.01 0.78 2.27
CA VAL A 214 2.96 -0.68 2.25
C VAL A 214 1.50 -1.11 2.36
N HIS A 215 0.97 -1.71 1.30
CA HIS A 215 -0.45 -2.03 1.18
C HIS A 215 -0.66 -3.50 0.81
N HIS A 216 -1.78 -4.08 1.22
CA HIS A 216 -2.23 -5.41 0.79
C HIS A 216 -1.21 -6.55 1.03
N THR A 217 -0.24 -6.36 1.92
CA THR A 217 0.82 -7.34 2.21
C THR A 217 0.45 -8.33 3.32
N LYS A 218 -0.74 -8.17 3.91
CA LYS A 218 -1.21 -8.87 5.11
C LYS A 218 -0.28 -8.66 6.31
N LEU A 219 0.38 -7.51 6.37
CA LEU A 219 1.26 -7.13 7.48
C LEU A 219 0.48 -7.16 8.79
N LYS A 220 1.03 -7.83 9.80
CA LYS A 220 0.44 -7.88 11.15
C LYS A 220 1.24 -7.06 12.16
N ASN A 221 2.56 -7.08 12.04
CA ASN A 221 3.49 -6.44 12.98
C ASN A 221 4.46 -5.54 12.22
N ILE A 222 4.64 -4.30 12.68
CA ILE A 222 5.53 -3.31 12.05
C ILE A 222 6.99 -3.80 12.07
N VAL A 223 7.37 -4.61 13.06
CA VAL A 223 8.71 -5.23 13.13
C VAL A 223 9.04 -6.05 11.88
N GLU A 224 8.05 -6.68 11.24
CA GLU A 224 8.26 -7.50 10.03
C GLU A 224 8.74 -6.66 8.84
N LEU A 225 8.28 -5.40 8.78
CA LEU A 225 8.68 -4.40 7.79
C LEU A 225 9.99 -3.71 8.20
N ALA A 226 10.04 -3.18 9.43
CA ALA A 226 11.15 -2.36 9.89
C ALA A 226 12.48 -3.15 9.92
N MET A 227 12.41 -4.43 10.30
CA MET A 227 13.55 -5.35 10.35
C MET A 227 13.57 -6.31 9.16
N CYS A 228 13.17 -5.84 7.98
CA CYS A 228 13.07 -6.68 6.79
C CYS A 228 14.36 -7.44 6.45
N GLU A 229 15.54 -6.95 6.80
CA GLU A 229 16.83 -7.56 6.47
C GLU A 229 17.18 -8.77 7.36
N GLU A 230 16.56 -8.85 8.53
CA GLU A 230 16.89 -9.86 9.52
C GLU A 230 16.08 -11.13 9.31
N VAL A 231 16.75 -12.28 9.46
CA VAL A 231 16.09 -13.59 9.47
C VAL A 231 15.19 -13.71 10.70
N HIS A 232 15.67 -13.21 11.84
CA HIS A 232 14.94 -13.20 13.11
C HIS A 232 14.53 -11.78 13.46
N LYS A 233 13.36 -11.38 12.95
CA LYS A 233 12.79 -10.03 13.10
C LYS A 233 12.27 -9.81 14.53
N ARG A 234 13.17 -9.37 15.43
CA ARG A 234 12.85 -9.08 16.83
C ARG A 234 13.42 -7.73 17.22
N ILE A 235 12.59 -6.86 17.81
CA ILE A 235 12.98 -5.48 18.15
C ILE A 235 14.19 -5.40 19.08
N GLU A 236 14.41 -6.41 19.93
CA GLU A 236 15.57 -6.53 20.82
C GLU A 236 16.90 -6.61 20.07
N ASN A 237 16.88 -7.08 18.81
CA ASN A 237 18.07 -7.19 17.96
C ASN A 237 18.34 -5.91 17.15
N ALA A 238 17.44 -4.93 17.21
CA ALA A 238 17.57 -3.71 16.41
C ALA A 238 18.73 -2.84 16.90
N ASN A 239 19.41 -2.21 15.95
CA ASN A 239 20.51 -1.28 16.15
C ASN A 239 20.39 -0.13 15.14
N ASP A 240 21.36 0.80 15.14
CA ASP A 240 21.31 2.01 14.31
C ASP A 240 21.17 1.74 12.80
N SER A 241 21.64 0.59 12.29
CA SER A 241 21.49 0.25 10.87
C SER A 241 20.04 -0.03 10.46
N HIS A 242 19.16 -0.28 11.44
CA HIS A 242 17.74 -0.58 11.22
C HIS A 242 16.85 0.65 11.16
N VAL A 243 17.40 1.83 11.48
CA VAL A 243 16.64 3.05 11.65
C VAL A 243 16.38 3.73 10.30
N TRP A 244 15.12 4.04 10.03
CA TRP A 244 14.65 4.75 8.84
C TRP A 244 14.63 6.25 9.12
N LEU A 245 15.82 6.86 9.15
CA LEU A 245 16.01 8.26 9.56
C LEU A 245 15.37 9.31 8.63
N LYS A 246 14.94 8.92 7.43
CA LYS A 246 14.33 9.86 6.48
C LYS A 246 12.81 9.76 6.42
N VAL A 247 12.21 8.69 6.91
CA VAL A 247 10.76 8.45 6.81
C VAL A 247 10.00 9.46 7.66
N THR A 248 9.21 10.30 6.99
CA THR A 248 8.31 11.28 7.60
C THR A 248 6.84 10.91 7.40
N LEU A 249 6.52 10.15 6.35
CA LEU A 249 5.19 9.59 6.10
C LEU A 249 5.29 8.07 6.01
N LEU A 250 4.57 7.39 6.91
CA LEU A 250 4.41 5.95 6.89
C LEU A 250 2.94 5.60 6.65
N ASP A 251 2.66 4.96 5.52
CA ASP A 251 1.34 4.47 5.15
C ASP A 251 1.32 2.94 5.15
N LEU A 252 0.59 2.36 6.10
CA LEU A 252 0.40 0.92 6.27
C LEU A 252 -1.07 0.54 6.07
N SER A 253 -1.81 1.32 5.29
CA SER A 253 -3.22 1.05 5.03
C SER A 253 -3.46 -0.27 4.32
N ASN A 254 -4.65 -0.85 4.52
CA ASN A 254 -5.08 -2.09 3.88
C ASN A 254 -4.19 -3.30 4.22
N ASN A 255 -3.85 -3.46 5.50
CA ASN A 255 -3.14 -4.63 6.03
C ASN A 255 -3.96 -5.31 7.13
N CYS A 256 -3.31 -6.12 7.96
CA CYS A 256 -3.94 -6.87 9.04
C CYS A 256 -3.32 -6.51 10.39
N ILE A 257 -2.93 -5.24 10.57
CA ILE A 257 -2.24 -4.77 11.78
C ILE A 257 -3.25 -4.72 12.94
N GLU A 258 -2.92 -5.42 14.02
CA GLU A 258 -3.75 -5.49 15.23
C GLU A 258 -3.23 -4.56 16.34
N ILE A 259 -1.93 -4.25 16.32
CA ILE A 259 -1.25 -3.38 17.30
C ILE A 259 -0.13 -2.58 16.64
N ILE A 260 0.08 -1.34 17.11
CA ILE A 260 1.29 -0.57 16.80
C ILE A 260 2.39 -1.06 17.74
N ASP A 261 3.25 -1.95 17.27
CA ASP A 261 4.34 -2.52 18.10
C ASP A 261 5.49 -1.53 18.34
N GLU A 262 6.43 -1.88 19.21
CA GLU A 262 7.56 -1.02 19.56
C GLU A 262 8.51 -0.71 18.39
N ALA A 263 8.48 -1.49 17.30
CA ALA A 263 9.35 -1.29 16.15
C ALA A 263 9.05 0.02 15.41
N ILE A 264 7.90 0.65 15.69
CA ILE A 264 7.61 2.00 15.21
C ILE A 264 8.69 3.03 15.61
N LYS A 265 9.43 2.79 16.71
CA LYS A 265 10.56 3.64 17.14
C LYS A 265 11.73 3.65 16.16
N LEU A 266 11.80 2.68 15.25
CA LEU A 266 12.80 2.63 14.17
C LEU A 266 12.52 3.63 13.05
N MET A 267 11.39 4.36 13.11
CA MET A 267 11.05 5.46 12.22
C MET A 267 10.78 6.75 13.04
N PRO A 268 11.79 7.29 13.75
CA PRO A 268 11.60 8.29 14.81
C PRO A 268 11.16 9.69 14.30
N HIS A 269 11.16 9.90 12.98
CA HIS A 269 10.83 11.17 12.35
C HIS A 269 9.48 11.17 11.63
N ILE A 270 8.65 10.15 11.85
CA ILE A 270 7.28 10.13 11.34
C ILE A 270 6.50 11.35 11.84
N GLU A 271 5.93 12.07 10.90
CA GLU A 271 5.01 13.19 11.09
C GLU A 271 3.57 12.78 10.77
N SER A 272 3.39 11.88 9.79
CA SER A 272 2.09 11.33 9.38
C SER A 272 2.11 9.80 9.36
N LEU A 273 1.22 9.20 10.15
CA LEU A 273 1.03 7.75 10.24
C LEU A 273 -0.37 7.37 9.75
N ILE A 274 -0.42 6.60 8.67
CA ILE A 274 -1.65 6.14 8.04
C ILE A 274 -1.81 4.64 8.29
N LEU A 275 -2.86 4.27 9.02
CA LEU A 275 -3.20 2.91 9.43
C LEU A 275 -4.65 2.56 9.07
N THR A 276 -5.23 3.27 8.11
CA THR A 276 -6.60 3.07 7.64
C THR A 276 -6.82 1.64 7.13
N ASN A 277 -7.99 1.06 7.41
CA ASN A 277 -8.35 -0.30 6.99
C ASN A 277 -7.37 -1.37 7.51
N ASN A 278 -7.30 -1.48 8.84
CA ASN A 278 -6.56 -2.49 9.59
C ASN A 278 -7.48 -3.12 10.66
N HIS A 279 -6.91 -3.78 11.68
CA HIS A 279 -7.64 -4.45 12.75
C HIS A 279 -7.31 -3.87 14.14
N LEU A 280 -6.92 -2.59 14.20
CA LEU A 280 -6.56 -1.92 15.45
C LEU A 280 -7.79 -1.72 16.33
N SER A 281 -7.60 -1.93 17.63
CA SER A 281 -8.62 -1.67 18.65
C SER A 281 -8.14 -0.74 19.77
N GLU A 282 -6.84 -0.44 19.79
CA GLU A 282 -6.21 0.49 20.73
C GLU A 282 -5.09 1.30 20.07
N ILE A 283 -4.78 2.46 20.65
CA ILE A 283 -3.66 3.31 20.25
C ILE A 283 -2.49 3.05 21.22
N SER A 284 -1.50 2.30 20.75
CA SER A 284 -0.29 1.90 21.48
C SER A 284 0.97 2.49 20.85
N ASN A 285 2.04 2.64 21.64
CA ASN A 285 3.40 3.05 21.23
C ASN A 285 3.57 4.36 20.42
N VAL A 286 2.50 5.13 20.17
CA VAL A 286 2.57 6.43 19.50
C VAL A 286 3.39 7.48 20.27
N THR A 287 3.58 7.31 21.57
CA THR A 287 4.48 8.14 22.39
C THR A 287 5.94 8.02 21.98
N LEU A 288 6.30 6.97 21.23
CA LEU A 288 7.63 6.78 20.66
C LEU A 288 7.86 7.62 19.39
N LEU A 289 6.84 8.34 18.91
CA LEU A 289 6.90 9.20 17.73
C LEU A 289 6.78 10.69 18.13
N PRO A 290 7.89 11.36 18.50
CA PRO A 290 7.85 12.71 19.06
C PRO A 290 7.38 13.79 18.07
N ARG A 291 7.41 13.49 16.77
CA ARG A 291 7.02 14.42 15.68
C ARG A 291 5.64 14.13 15.09
N LEU A 292 4.95 13.10 15.57
CA LEU A 292 3.67 12.70 15.01
C LEU A 292 2.66 13.84 15.18
N SER A 293 2.10 14.29 14.06
CA SER A 293 1.11 15.36 13.99
C SER A 293 -0.17 14.93 13.27
N GLN A 294 -0.11 13.89 12.42
CA GLN A 294 -1.25 13.36 11.68
C GLN A 294 -1.38 11.86 11.92
N LEU A 295 -2.58 11.42 12.31
CA LEU A 295 -2.88 10.03 12.59
C LEU A 295 -4.18 9.62 11.91
N HIS A 296 -4.10 8.66 10.98
CA HIS A 296 -5.24 8.12 10.26
C HIS A 296 -5.52 6.69 10.69
N LEU A 297 -6.68 6.47 11.30
CA LEU A 297 -7.14 5.21 11.91
C LEU A 297 -8.54 4.85 11.41
N GLY A 298 -8.94 5.40 10.25
CA GLY A 298 -10.24 5.11 9.64
C GLY A 298 -10.43 3.60 9.37
N SER A 299 -11.66 3.12 9.40
CA SER A 299 -12.01 1.71 9.09
C SER A 299 -11.20 0.69 9.92
N ASN A 300 -11.19 0.86 11.25
CA ASN A 300 -10.56 -0.07 12.19
C ASN A 300 -11.62 -0.67 13.14
N CYS A 301 -11.22 -1.21 14.29
CA CYS A 301 -12.08 -1.87 15.27
C CYS A 301 -12.21 -1.09 16.59
N PHE A 302 -12.00 0.23 16.58
CA PHE A 302 -12.10 1.05 17.79
C PHE A 302 -13.55 1.15 18.27
N THR A 303 -13.79 0.74 19.51
CA THR A 303 -15.10 0.89 20.18
C THR A 303 -15.05 1.98 21.26
N HIS A 304 -13.91 2.12 21.92
CA HIS A 304 -13.68 3.07 23.00
C HIS A 304 -12.24 3.59 22.88
N LEU A 305 -12.01 4.80 23.40
CA LEU A 305 -10.68 5.38 23.56
C LEU A 305 -10.52 5.81 25.02
N PRO A 306 -9.29 5.81 25.56
CA PRO A 306 -9.08 6.21 26.95
C PRO A 306 -9.22 7.73 27.12
N ASP A 307 -9.81 8.18 28.23
CA ASP A 307 -10.01 9.62 28.54
C ASP A 307 -8.69 10.41 28.63
N ASN A 308 -7.58 9.71 28.88
CA ASN A 308 -6.25 10.29 28.96
C ASN A 308 -5.47 10.23 27.64
N LEU A 309 -6.14 10.10 26.48
CA LEU A 309 -5.47 10.04 25.17
C LEU A 309 -4.50 11.20 24.91
N TYR A 310 -4.76 12.38 25.47
CA TYR A 310 -3.88 13.54 25.41
C TYR A 310 -2.47 13.30 25.99
N THR A 311 -2.29 12.34 26.89
CA THR A 311 -0.95 11.96 27.39
C THR A 311 -0.13 11.22 26.34
N LYS A 312 -0.80 10.66 25.31
CA LYS A 312 -0.17 9.96 24.18
C LYS A 312 -0.05 10.83 22.92
N LEU A 313 -1.02 11.72 22.68
CA LEU A 313 -1.20 12.43 21.41
C LEU A 313 -1.16 13.97 21.54
N GLY A 314 -0.41 14.51 22.50
CA GLY A 314 -0.44 15.95 22.84
C GLY A 314 -0.11 16.93 21.71
N ASN A 315 0.64 16.49 20.68
CA ASN A 315 1.04 17.32 19.53
C ASN A 315 0.23 17.06 18.25
N ILE A 316 -0.80 16.22 18.32
CA ILE A 316 -1.58 15.86 17.13
C ILE A 316 -2.44 17.04 16.67
N VAL A 317 -2.40 17.28 15.36
CA VAL A 317 -3.14 18.30 14.63
C VAL A 317 -4.28 17.69 13.82
N TYR A 318 -4.09 16.48 13.28
CA TYR A 318 -5.09 15.78 12.47
C TYR A 318 -5.35 14.37 13.02
N ILE A 319 -6.63 14.05 13.23
CA ILE A 319 -7.10 12.69 13.55
C ILE A 319 -8.23 12.28 12.61
N ASP A 320 -8.07 11.14 11.98
CA ASP A 320 -9.16 10.42 11.31
C ASP A 320 -9.46 9.12 12.06
N MET A 321 -10.66 9.04 12.63
CA MET A 321 -11.25 7.87 13.29
C MET A 321 -12.54 7.43 12.58
N SER A 322 -12.73 7.81 11.32
CA SER A 322 -13.93 7.48 10.57
C SER A 322 -14.18 5.97 10.47
N GLN A 323 -15.42 5.56 10.26
CA GLN A 323 -15.78 4.14 10.07
C GLN A 323 -15.29 3.21 11.18
N ASN A 324 -15.39 3.66 12.44
CA ASN A 324 -15.14 2.85 13.63
C ASN A 324 -16.47 2.62 14.37
N LYS A 325 -16.42 2.31 15.67
CA LYS A 325 -17.59 2.04 16.53
C LYS A 325 -17.59 2.93 17.78
N LEU A 326 -17.03 4.13 17.69
CA LEU A 326 -16.95 5.07 18.80
C LEU A 326 -18.35 5.58 19.19
N THR A 327 -18.60 5.69 20.48
CA THR A 327 -19.86 6.23 21.04
C THR A 327 -19.67 7.55 21.78
N SER A 328 -18.43 7.94 22.06
CA SER A 328 -18.09 9.13 22.85
C SER A 328 -16.93 9.93 22.24
N LEU A 329 -16.92 11.24 22.53
CA LEU A 329 -15.88 12.19 22.12
C LEU A 329 -14.98 12.65 23.28
N ILE A 330 -15.18 12.13 24.50
CA ILE A 330 -14.47 12.59 25.70
C ILE A 330 -12.94 12.48 25.59
N SER A 331 -12.45 11.46 24.90
CA SER A 331 -11.01 11.21 24.73
C SER A 331 -10.29 12.30 23.94
N PHE A 332 -11.01 13.10 23.14
CA PHE A 332 -10.45 14.21 22.38
C PHE A 332 -10.45 15.54 23.14
N SER A 333 -11.09 15.62 24.31
CA SER A 333 -11.40 16.88 25.04
C SER A 333 -10.21 17.74 25.45
N LYS A 334 -8.99 17.19 25.41
CA LYS A 334 -7.74 17.87 25.81
C LYS A 334 -6.68 17.88 24.71
N LEU A 335 -7.04 17.54 23.48
CA LEU A 335 -6.14 17.64 22.32
C LEU A 335 -6.14 19.08 21.81
N TYR A 336 -5.52 19.99 22.56
CA TYR A 336 -5.66 21.42 22.33
C TYR A 336 -5.09 21.90 20.98
N SER A 337 -4.15 21.15 20.39
CA SER A 337 -3.56 21.42 19.08
C SER A 337 -4.36 20.82 17.91
N LEU A 338 -5.45 20.08 18.19
CA LEU A 338 -6.22 19.39 17.16
C LEU A 338 -6.99 20.41 16.31
N GLU A 339 -6.73 20.40 15.01
CA GLU A 339 -7.37 21.26 14.01
C GLU A 339 -8.41 20.51 13.18
N TRP A 340 -8.18 19.21 12.95
CA TRP A 340 -9.04 18.37 12.12
C TRP A 340 -9.41 17.06 12.84
N LEU A 341 -10.72 16.84 13.00
CA LEU A 341 -11.26 15.62 13.59
C LEU A 341 -12.33 15.00 12.66
N ASP A 342 -12.00 13.84 12.11
CA ASP A 342 -12.98 13.01 11.40
C ASP A 342 -13.43 11.84 12.29
N VAL A 343 -14.69 11.86 12.72
CA VAL A 343 -15.36 10.78 13.46
C VAL A 343 -16.61 10.32 12.71
N SER A 344 -16.67 10.52 11.39
CA SER A 344 -17.79 10.11 10.55
C SER A 344 -18.01 8.59 10.59
N CYS A 345 -19.24 8.15 10.32
CA CYS A 345 -19.61 6.74 10.27
C CYS A 345 -19.20 5.96 11.55
N ASN A 346 -19.47 6.54 12.72
CA ASN A 346 -19.32 5.91 14.04
C ASN A 346 -20.71 5.70 14.69
N ALA A 347 -20.75 5.44 15.99
CA ALA A 347 -21.97 5.21 16.77
C ALA A 347 -22.27 6.34 17.78
N ILE A 348 -21.88 7.58 17.46
CA ILE A 348 -22.14 8.74 18.33
C ILE A 348 -23.62 9.11 18.24
N GLU A 349 -24.36 8.86 19.32
CA GLU A 349 -25.81 9.12 19.37
C GLU A 349 -26.16 10.40 20.12
N ASN A 350 -25.50 10.64 21.26
CA ASN A 350 -25.83 11.75 22.13
C ASN A 350 -25.17 13.05 21.67
N ILE A 351 -25.98 14.07 21.39
CA ILE A 351 -25.51 15.42 21.01
C ILE A 351 -24.64 16.07 22.08
N ASP A 352 -24.82 15.69 23.34
CA ASP A 352 -24.02 16.23 24.45
C ASP A 352 -22.54 15.85 24.37
N GLU A 353 -22.18 14.80 23.61
CA GLU A 353 -20.78 14.44 23.38
C GLU A 353 -19.98 15.56 22.71
N VAL A 354 -20.63 16.42 21.91
CA VAL A 354 -19.98 17.55 21.25
C VAL A 354 -19.45 18.58 22.27
N LYS A 355 -20.04 18.64 23.47
CA LYS A 355 -19.55 19.52 24.55
C LYS A 355 -18.12 19.17 24.97
N ASN A 356 -17.70 17.91 24.80
CA ASN A 356 -16.35 17.47 25.13
C ASN A 356 -15.30 18.12 24.22
N ILE A 357 -15.65 18.46 22.98
CA ILE A 357 -14.73 19.05 21.99
C ILE A 357 -15.00 20.53 21.71
N GLY A 358 -16.10 21.09 22.20
CA GLY A 358 -16.48 22.49 21.97
C GLY A 358 -15.50 23.54 22.50
N SER A 359 -14.64 23.15 23.47
CA SER A 359 -13.61 24.02 24.06
C SER A 359 -12.23 23.89 23.42
N LEU A 360 -12.05 23.00 22.42
CA LEU A 360 -10.75 22.81 21.76
C LEU A 360 -10.40 24.05 20.93
N PRO A 361 -9.34 24.80 21.27
CA PRO A 361 -9.10 26.14 20.74
C PRO A 361 -8.68 26.17 19.26
N CYS A 362 -8.09 25.08 18.76
CA CYS A 362 -7.61 24.97 17.40
C CYS A 362 -8.55 24.20 16.46
N LEU A 363 -9.60 23.54 16.97
CA LEU A 363 -10.44 22.68 16.13
C LEU A 363 -11.21 23.53 15.11
N GLU A 364 -10.99 23.28 13.83
CA GLU A 364 -11.60 24.01 12.71
C GLU A 364 -12.44 23.11 11.83
N ASN A 365 -12.14 21.81 11.75
CA ASN A 365 -12.82 20.89 10.87
C ASN A 365 -13.32 19.68 11.66
N LEU A 366 -14.63 19.46 11.61
CA LEU A 366 -15.30 18.38 12.31
C LEU A 366 -16.20 17.62 11.34
N ARG A 367 -16.03 16.31 11.25
CA ARG A 367 -16.93 15.42 10.51
C ARG A 367 -17.60 14.45 11.46
N LEU A 368 -18.93 14.48 11.44
CA LEU A 368 -19.83 13.67 12.27
C LEU A 368 -20.89 12.96 11.40
N THR A 369 -20.91 13.20 10.10
CA THR A 369 -21.77 12.52 9.11
C THR A 369 -21.78 11.01 9.30
N GLY A 370 -22.95 10.38 9.17
CA GLY A 370 -23.07 8.92 9.28
C GLY A 370 -23.07 8.39 10.73
N ASN A 371 -23.14 9.28 11.72
CA ASN A 371 -23.45 8.91 13.10
C ASN A 371 -24.96 9.09 13.38
N PRO A 372 -25.56 8.37 14.35
CA PRO A 372 -26.96 8.59 14.73
C PRO A 372 -27.27 10.05 15.11
N VAL A 373 -26.32 10.76 15.75
CA VAL A 373 -26.47 12.18 16.09
C VAL A 373 -26.72 13.06 14.86
N SER A 374 -26.23 12.70 13.67
CA SER A 374 -26.40 13.51 12.45
C SER A 374 -27.82 13.49 11.88
N THR A 375 -28.72 12.69 12.46
CA THR A 375 -30.13 12.55 12.02
C THR A 375 -31.11 13.39 12.83
N ILE A 376 -30.66 14.01 13.92
CA ILE A 376 -31.55 14.77 14.81
C ILE A 376 -32.01 16.09 14.16
N ILE A 377 -33.18 16.57 14.58
CA ILE A 377 -33.69 17.88 14.16
C ILE A 377 -32.74 18.99 14.65
N ASP A 378 -32.46 19.96 13.77
CA ASP A 378 -31.52 21.07 13.99
C ASP A 378 -30.09 20.62 14.32
N TYR A 379 -29.69 19.46 13.83
CA TYR A 379 -28.38 18.84 14.06
C TYR A 379 -27.21 19.84 13.96
N ARG A 380 -27.07 20.52 12.83
CA ARG A 380 -25.94 21.45 12.59
C ARG A 380 -25.87 22.56 13.63
N VAL A 381 -26.99 23.24 13.89
CA VAL A 381 -27.07 24.29 14.91
C VAL A 381 -26.72 23.74 16.30
N LYS A 382 -27.25 22.57 16.67
CA LYS A 382 -26.98 21.94 17.96
C LYS A 382 -25.51 21.55 18.15
N VAL A 383 -24.85 21.10 17.08
CA VAL A 383 -23.40 20.80 17.08
C VAL A 383 -22.58 22.09 17.23
N LEU A 384 -23.00 23.18 16.59
CA LEU A 384 -22.28 24.46 16.62
C LEU A 384 -22.41 25.21 17.96
N VAL A 385 -23.52 25.03 18.69
CA VAL A 385 -23.76 25.73 19.97
C VAL A 385 -22.62 25.58 21.00
N PRO A 386 -22.08 24.37 21.26
CA PRO A 386 -20.93 24.17 22.14
C PRO A 386 -19.66 24.96 21.79
N PHE A 387 -19.47 25.35 20.52
CA PHE A 387 -18.28 26.08 20.07
C PHE A 387 -18.32 27.59 20.38
N GLY A 388 -19.41 28.09 20.93
CA GLY A 388 -19.43 29.47 21.42
C GLY A 388 -19.28 30.48 20.28
N LYS A 389 -18.40 31.46 20.51
CA LYS A 389 -17.99 32.48 19.54
C LYS A 389 -17.22 31.90 18.35
N ARG A 390 -16.65 30.70 18.49
CA ARG A 390 -15.89 30.02 17.44
C ARG A 390 -16.78 29.22 16.48
N ALA A 391 -18.10 29.26 16.64
CA ALA A 391 -19.01 28.54 15.75
C ALA A 391 -18.75 28.84 14.26
N ALA A 392 -18.47 30.11 13.91
CA ALA A 392 -18.15 30.51 12.53
C ALA A 392 -16.85 29.89 11.98
N ASP A 393 -15.92 29.51 12.86
CA ASP A 393 -14.64 28.91 12.48
C ASP A 393 -14.79 27.42 12.16
N ILE A 394 -15.88 26.77 12.58
CA ILE A 394 -16.07 25.33 12.43
C ILE A 394 -16.64 24.98 11.05
N CYS A 395 -15.85 24.30 10.22
CA CYS A 395 -16.32 23.56 9.06
C CYS A 395 -16.92 22.23 9.52
N LEU A 396 -18.25 22.15 9.58
CA LEU A 396 -18.97 20.95 9.98
C LEU A 396 -19.41 20.16 8.74
N ASP A 397 -18.98 18.91 8.66
CA ASP A 397 -19.37 17.99 7.58
C ASP A 397 -19.05 18.53 6.17
N ASN A 398 -17.88 19.18 6.06
CA ASN A 398 -17.37 19.86 4.85
C ASN A 398 -18.10 21.16 4.47
N GLU A 399 -18.93 21.70 5.35
CA GLU A 399 -19.65 22.95 5.11
C GLU A 399 -19.46 23.93 6.27
N LYS A 400 -19.04 25.17 5.96
CA LYS A 400 -19.06 26.28 6.91
C LYS A 400 -20.50 26.66 7.28
N PRO A 401 -20.75 27.22 8.47
CA PRO A 401 -22.09 27.60 8.87
C PRO A 401 -22.58 28.78 8.03
N ASN A 402 -23.85 28.76 7.66
CA ASN A 402 -24.48 29.93 7.06
C ASN A 402 -24.94 30.93 8.13
N GLN A 403 -25.28 32.16 7.70
CA GLN A 403 -25.67 33.23 8.63
C GLN A 403 -26.87 32.85 9.52
N LYS A 404 -27.87 32.17 8.96
CA LYS A 404 -29.06 31.74 9.71
C LYS A 404 -28.70 30.77 10.84
N GLU A 405 -27.77 29.85 10.60
CA GLU A 405 -27.26 28.95 11.63
C GLU A 405 -26.53 29.74 12.73
N LEU A 406 -25.67 30.68 12.36
CA LEU A 406 -24.94 31.53 13.30
C LEU A 406 -25.85 32.40 14.17
N ASP A 407 -26.87 33.02 13.58
CA ASP A 407 -27.86 33.82 14.30
C ASP A 407 -28.62 32.96 15.32
N THR A 408 -29.01 31.74 14.91
CA THR A 408 -29.69 30.79 15.79
C THR A 408 -28.79 30.34 16.93
N VAL A 409 -27.51 30.05 16.65
CA VAL A 409 -26.50 29.71 17.66
C VAL A 409 -26.33 30.83 18.67
N ALA A 410 -26.22 32.09 18.22
CA ALA A 410 -26.08 33.25 19.08
C ALA A 410 -27.29 33.43 20.02
N VAL A 411 -28.52 33.27 19.50
CA VAL A 411 -29.74 33.32 20.32
C VAL A 411 -29.75 32.21 21.37
N LEU A 412 -29.44 30.96 20.98
CA LEU A 412 -29.41 29.82 21.92
C LEU A 412 -28.35 29.99 23.01
N GLN A 413 -27.20 30.59 22.67
CA GLN A 413 -26.16 30.92 23.64
C GLN A 413 -26.62 32.02 24.62
N ALA A 414 -27.24 33.09 24.12
CA ALA A 414 -27.77 34.17 24.96
C ALA A 414 -28.84 33.65 25.94
N LEU A 415 -29.74 32.78 25.47
CA LEU A 415 -30.75 32.12 26.31
C LEU A 415 -30.11 31.23 27.37
N ARG A 416 -29.05 30.49 27.03
CA ARG A 416 -28.32 29.66 28.00
C ARG A 416 -27.65 30.53 29.08
N ILE A 417 -26.97 31.60 28.69
CA ILE A 417 -26.31 32.55 29.59
C ILE A 417 -27.33 33.18 30.55
N ALA A 418 -28.49 33.60 30.03
CA ALA A 418 -29.58 34.18 30.82
C ALA A 418 -30.17 33.16 31.81
N ARG A 419 -30.33 31.88 31.43
CA ARG A 419 -30.79 30.80 32.33
C ARG A 419 -29.78 30.47 33.42
N GLU A 420 -28.49 30.65 33.15
CA GLU A 420 -27.40 30.46 34.14
C GLU A 420 -27.20 31.69 35.06
N GLY A 421 -28.06 32.72 34.96
CA GLY A 421 -28.04 33.89 35.85
C GLY A 421 -26.92 34.90 35.56
N LYS A 422 -26.27 34.80 34.40
CA LYS A 422 -25.23 35.73 33.94
C LYS A 422 -25.84 36.74 32.94
N SER A 423 -25.43 38.00 33.00
CA SER A 423 -25.84 39.00 32.00
C SER A 423 -25.06 38.77 30.69
N PRO A 424 -25.71 38.68 29.52
CA PRO A 424 -24.99 38.63 28.24
C PRO A 424 -24.23 39.95 28.02
N THR A 425 -22.92 39.85 27.76
CA THR A 425 -22.07 40.99 27.42
C THR A 425 -22.01 41.12 25.91
N PHE A 426 -22.68 42.12 25.36
CA PHE A 426 -22.56 42.51 23.95
C PHE A 426 -21.47 43.58 23.85
N ASN A 427 -20.40 43.31 23.11
CA ASN A 427 -19.34 44.30 22.87
C ASN A 427 -19.55 44.92 21.48
N ALA A 428 -19.18 46.18 21.30
CA ALA A 428 -19.37 46.93 20.06
C ALA A 428 -18.66 46.34 18.81
N ALA A 429 -17.86 45.30 18.96
CA ALA A 429 -17.31 44.50 17.85
C ALA A 429 -18.32 43.48 17.27
N ASP A 430 -19.47 43.28 17.92
CA ASP A 430 -20.55 42.36 17.50
C ASP A 430 -21.43 42.97 16.37
N SER A 431 -21.10 44.16 15.86
CA SER A 431 -21.88 44.87 14.83
C SER A 431 -21.92 44.17 13.48
N SER A 432 -21.01 43.22 13.20
CA SER A 432 -21.02 42.45 11.96
C SER A 432 -22.08 41.34 11.91
N LEU A 433 -22.73 41.03 13.05
CA LEU A 433 -23.83 40.06 13.13
C LEU A 433 -25.22 40.70 12.98
N PHE A 434 -25.34 42.03 13.03
CA PHE A 434 -26.63 42.75 13.02
C PHE A 434 -26.73 43.86 11.98
N ALA A 435 -25.87 43.87 10.95
CA ALA A 435 -25.99 44.84 9.85
C ALA A 435 -27.18 44.47 8.95
N ALA A 436 -28.38 44.89 9.33
CA ALA A 436 -29.50 44.99 8.40
C ALA A 436 -29.24 46.17 7.47
N GLU A 437 -29.00 45.90 6.19
CA GLU A 437 -29.05 46.93 5.15
C GLU A 437 -30.49 47.49 5.10
N ILE A 438 -30.65 48.74 5.52
CA ILE A 438 -31.90 49.49 5.31
C ILE A 438 -31.96 49.83 3.82
N PRO A 439 -32.99 49.42 3.06
CA PRO A 439 -33.12 49.83 1.67
C PRO A 439 -33.37 51.34 1.62
N SER A 440 -32.55 52.05 0.86
CA SER A 440 -32.75 53.48 0.57
C SER A 440 -34.05 53.68 -0.22
N ALA A 441 -34.94 54.52 0.30
CA ALA A 441 -36.01 55.17 -0.47
C ALA A 441 -35.81 56.68 -0.43
#